data_AF-A0A8J4VS06-F1
#
_entry.id   AF-A0A8J4VS06-F1
#
_cell.length_a   1.000
_cell.length_b   1.000
_cell.length_c   1.000
_cell.angle_alpha   90.00
_cell.angle_beta   90.00
_cell.angle_gamma   90.00
#
_symmetry.space_group_name_H-M   'P 1'
#
loop_
_entity.id
_entity.type
_entity.pdbx_description
1 polymer ?
#
loop_
_entity_poly.entity_id
_entity_poly.type
_entity_poly.pdbx_seq_one_letter_code
_entity_poly.pdbx_strand_id
1 'polypeptide(L)'
;MQRSPALIKSLISRKILHSLPKSQTRTISRSCDVFINHRGIDTKRTVAGLLYNHLSGMGLKPFLDSQNMKPGDKLFDKIEKAILNSKLGVAVFSPRYCESYFCLHELALIMESKKRVIPIFCDVKPSQLRVKDYGICPAKELQRFTWALEEAKYTVGLTFDTSRGDWSEFLRNASDAVMKNLLEVDGDVMETILK
;
A
#
# COMPACT_ATOMS: atom_id res chain seq x y z
N MET A 1 4.00 -62.07 -8.60
CA MET A 1 3.83 -60.99 -9.61
C MET A 1 2.45 -60.37 -9.37
N GLN A 2 2.19 -59.10 -9.11
CA GLN A 2 2.94 -57.86 -8.90
C GLN A 2 2.12 -57.09 -7.85
N ARG A 3 2.74 -56.64 -6.74
CA ARG A 3 2.09 -55.70 -5.80
C ARG A 3 2.32 -54.29 -6.35
N SER A 4 1.23 -53.55 -6.55
CA SER A 4 1.24 -52.17 -7.07
C SER A 4 1.96 -51.21 -6.10
N PRO A 5 2.89 -50.33 -6.54
CA PRO A 5 3.75 -49.53 -5.64
C PRO A 5 3.10 -48.24 -5.10
N ALA A 6 1.78 -48.06 -5.23
CA ALA A 6 1.17 -46.73 -5.08
C ALA A 6 0.67 -46.37 -3.66
N LEU A 7 0.75 -47.26 -2.67
CA LEU A 7 0.08 -47.04 -1.37
C LEU A 7 1.01 -46.86 -0.15
N ILE A 8 2.32 -46.69 -0.35
CA ILE A 8 3.27 -46.46 0.77
C ILE A 8 3.77 -45.01 0.86
N LYS A 9 3.45 -44.13 -0.09
CA LYS A 9 3.87 -42.71 -0.03
C LYS A 9 3.01 -41.80 0.87
N SER A 10 1.92 -42.30 1.45
CA SER A 10 0.92 -41.45 2.14
C SER A 10 1.10 -41.29 3.65
N LEU A 11 2.02 -42.01 4.31
CA LEU A 11 2.10 -42.00 5.79
C LEU A 11 3.47 -41.56 6.36
N ILE A 12 4.49 -41.43 5.52
CA ILE A 12 5.82 -40.96 5.94
C ILE A 12 5.92 -39.42 5.86
N SER A 13 5.12 -38.77 5.02
CA SER A 13 5.18 -37.32 4.83
C SER A 13 4.59 -36.49 5.99
N ARG A 14 3.72 -37.08 6.83
CA ARG A 14 3.11 -36.36 7.98
C ARG A 14 3.98 -36.33 9.24
N LYS A 15 4.91 -37.28 9.44
CA LYS A 15 5.75 -37.32 10.65
C LYS A 15 7.01 -36.47 10.57
N ILE A 16 7.46 -36.10 9.37
CA ILE A 16 8.72 -35.33 9.17
C ILE A 16 8.46 -33.81 9.16
N LEU A 17 7.22 -33.36 8.88
CA LEU A 17 6.91 -31.93 8.87
C LEU A 17 6.91 -31.26 10.26
N HIS A 18 6.88 -32.06 11.34
CA HIS A 18 6.86 -31.55 12.72
C HIS A 18 8.24 -31.44 13.39
N SER A 19 9.33 -31.82 12.71
CA SER A 19 10.69 -31.82 13.30
C SER A 19 11.70 -30.95 12.55
N LEU A 20 11.25 -30.07 11.66
CA LEU A 20 12.13 -29.03 11.12
C LEU A 20 12.29 -27.94 12.18
N PRO A 21 13.51 -27.54 12.55
CA PRO A 21 13.71 -26.39 13.41
C PRO A 21 13.01 -25.20 12.75
N LYS A 22 12.10 -24.55 13.49
CA LYS A 22 11.57 -23.24 13.08
C LYS A 22 12.79 -22.36 12.94
N SER A 23 13.24 -22.14 11.70
CA SER A 23 14.13 -21.05 11.39
C SER A 23 13.46 -19.83 11.99
N GLN A 24 14.05 -19.30 13.08
CA GLN A 24 13.70 -17.98 13.56
C GLN A 24 14.28 -17.02 12.52
N THR A 25 13.63 -16.95 11.36
CA THR A 25 13.62 -15.71 10.61
C THR A 25 13.09 -14.71 11.61
N ARG A 26 13.94 -13.78 12.04
CA ARG A 26 13.49 -12.56 12.69
C ARG A 26 12.62 -11.85 11.66
N THR A 27 11.36 -12.25 11.53
CA THR A 27 10.34 -11.44 10.88
C THR A 27 10.33 -10.18 11.71
N ILE A 28 10.97 -9.12 11.21
CA ILE A 28 10.81 -7.80 11.78
C ILE A 28 9.30 -7.59 11.70
N SER A 29 8.62 -7.66 12.84
CA SER A 29 7.18 -7.43 12.95
C SER A 29 6.95 -5.97 12.57
N ARG A 30 6.79 -5.71 11.27
CA ARG A 30 6.41 -4.40 10.77
C ARG A 30 5.00 -4.12 11.27
N SER A 31 4.82 -2.93 11.82
CA SER A 31 3.55 -2.48 12.42
C SER A 31 2.52 -2.05 11.37
N CYS A 32 2.92 -1.95 10.11
CA CYS A 32 2.13 -1.47 9.00
C CYS A 32 2.51 -2.26 7.75
N ASP A 33 1.54 -2.80 7.02
CA ASP A 33 1.76 -3.44 5.72
C ASP A 33 1.61 -2.42 4.59
N VAL A 34 0.61 -1.54 4.70
CA VAL A 34 0.17 -0.65 3.62
C VAL A 34 -0.10 0.74 4.18
N PHE A 35 0.51 1.77 3.60
CA PHE A 35 0.14 3.16 3.91
C PHE A 35 -0.88 3.66 2.88
N ILE A 36 -2.04 4.13 3.32
CA ILE A 36 -3.08 4.71 2.45
C ILE A 36 -2.94 6.24 2.51
N ASN A 37 -2.33 6.79 1.47
CA ASN A 37 -2.18 8.22 1.27
C ASN A 37 -3.38 8.76 0.48
N HIS A 38 -4.08 9.75 1.04
CA HIS A 38 -5.36 10.19 0.49
C HIS A 38 -5.70 11.62 0.87
N ARG A 39 -6.67 12.21 0.17
CA ARG A 39 -7.26 13.49 0.58
C ARG A 39 -8.47 13.23 1.48
N GLY A 40 -8.32 13.48 2.78
CA GLY A 40 -9.35 13.27 3.80
C GLY A 40 -10.73 13.81 3.44
N ILE A 41 -10.80 15.08 3.02
CA ILE A 41 -12.06 15.75 2.69
C ILE A 41 -12.78 15.15 1.48
N ASP A 42 -12.07 14.43 0.60
CA ASP A 42 -12.63 13.82 -0.60
C ASP A 42 -13.00 12.34 -0.35
N THR A 43 -12.16 11.61 0.38
CA THR A 43 -12.18 10.14 0.31
C THR A 43 -12.26 9.42 1.65
N LYS A 44 -12.22 10.14 2.80
CA LYS A 44 -12.18 9.52 4.14
C LYS A 44 -13.31 8.53 4.41
N ARG A 45 -14.54 8.90 4.06
CA ARG A 45 -15.74 8.07 4.31
C ARG A 45 -16.19 7.28 3.08
N THR A 46 -15.39 7.29 2.02
CA THR A 46 -15.71 6.63 0.74
C THR A 46 -14.57 5.67 0.39
N VAL A 47 -13.83 5.92 -0.68
CA VAL A 47 -12.81 5.01 -1.22
C VAL A 47 -11.75 4.63 -0.20
N ALA A 48 -11.12 5.59 0.48
CA ALA A 48 -10.01 5.31 1.39
C ALA A 48 -10.47 4.55 2.64
N GLY A 49 -11.61 4.95 3.22
CA GLY A 49 -12.17 4.28 4.40
C GLY A 49 -12.67 2.87 4.11
N LEU A 50 -13.34 2.65 2.97
CA LEU A 50 -13.78 1.32 2.56
C LEU A 50 -12.61 0.40 2.26
N LEU A 51 -11.59 0.90 1.55
CA LEU A 51 -10.37 0.13 1.29
C LEU A 51 -9.65 -0.24 2.59
N TYR A 52 -9.52 0.71 3.52
CA TYR A 52 -8.94 0.46 4.85
C TYR A 52 -9.67 -0.67 5.58
N ASN A 53 -11.00 -0.61 5.64
CA ASN A 53 -11.80 -1.65 6.30
C ASN A 53 -11.66 -3.00 5.61
N HIS A 54 -11.66 -3.03 4.27
CA HIS A 54 -11.56 -4.27 3.51
C HIS A 54 -10.20 -4.95 3.71
N LEU A 55 -9.09 -4.19 3.59
CA LEU A 55 -7.74 -4.70 3.85
C LEU A 55 -7.58 -5.18 5.30
N SER A 56 -8.14 -4.45 6.26
CA SER A 56 -8.14 -4.87 7.67
C SER A 56 -8.90 -6.17 7.89
N GLY A 57 -10.05 -6.34 7.23
CA GLY A 57 -10.83 -7.58 7.25
C GLY A 57 -10.10 -8.78 6.64
N MET A 58 -9.15 -8.53 5.73
CA MET A 58 -8.25 -9.56 5.16
C MET A 58 -7.07 -9.89 6.07
N GLY A 59 -6.96 -9.26 7.25
CA GLY A 59 -5.87 -9.48 8.21
C GLY A 59 -4.60 -8.68 7.94
N LEU A 60 -4.63 -7.75 6.98
CA LEU A 60 -3.54 -6.79 6.77
C LEU A 60 -3.59 -5.67 7.80
N LYS A 61 -2.46 -4.98 7.97
CA LYS A 61 -2.33 -3.80 8.84
C LYS A 61 -2.21 -2.52 8.00
N PRO A 62 -3.30 -2.01 7.42
CA PRO A 62 -3.26 -0.73 6.76
C PRO A 62 -3.11 0.41 7.77
N PHE A 63 -2.46 1.48 7.35
CA PHE A 63 -2.45 2.76 8.03
C PHE A 63 -3.21 3.79 7.20
N LEU A 64 -4.25 4.37 7.78
CA LEU A 64 -5.00 5.51 7.27
C LEU A 64 -5.01 6.57 8.37
N ASP A 65 -4.42 7.73 8.11
CA ASP A 65 -4.27 8.83 9.07
C ASP A 65 -5.56 9.08 9.86
N SER A 66 -6.68 9.08 9.16
CA SER A 66 -7.99 9.43 9.67
C SER A 66 -8.65 8.38 10.57
N GLN A 67 -8.06 7.17 10.63
CA GLN A 67 -8.44 6.03 11.49
C GLN A 67 -7.38 5.75 12.56
N ASN A 68 -6.10 5.93 12.23
CA ASN A 68 -4.98 5.51 13.07
C ASN A 68 -4.40 6.64 13.94
N MET A 69 -4.70 7.91 13.64
CA MET A 69 -4.32 9.05 14.47
C MET A 69 -5.33 9.32 15.60
N LYS A 70 -4.81 9.79 16.74
CA LYS A 70 -5.55 10.18 17.93
C LYS A 70 -5.19 11.62 18.33
N PRO A 71 -6.09 12.35 19.02
CA PRO A 71 -5.73 13.63 19.62
C PRO A 71 -4.47 13.52 20.49
N GLY A 72 -3.52 14.42 20.27
CA GLY A 72 -2.21 14.43 20.95
C GLY A 72 -1.08 13.74 20.19
N ASP A 73 -1.36 13.00 19.10
CA ASP A 73 -0.30 12.49 18.23
C ASP A 73 0.42 13.63 17.50
N LYS A 74 1.76 13.53 17.41
CA LYS A 74 2.55 14.38 16.53
C LYS A 74 2.33 13.93 15.08
N LEU A 75 1.70 14.79 14.29
CA LEU A 75 1.25 14.50 12.92
C LEU A 75 2.39 13.96 12.04
N PHE A 76 3.46 14.74 11.85
CA PHE A 76 4.60 14.34 11.03
C PHE A 76 5.29 13.09 11.57
N ASP A 77 5.70 13.07 12.84
CA ASP A 77 6.40 11.93 13.44
C ASP A 77 5.66 10.60 13.25
N LYS A 78 4.34 10.58 13.43
CA LYS A 78 3.56 9.35 13.35
C LYS A 78 3.33 8.91 11.90
N ILE A 79 3.04 9.85 11.00
CA ILE A 79 2.85 9.58 9.57
C ILE A 79 4.16 9.10 8.93
N GLU A 80 5.27 9.79 9.18
CA GLU A 80 6.58 9.41 8.66
C GLU A 80 6.97 8.01 9.13
N LYS A 81 6.80 7.71 10.43
CA LYS A 81 7.03 6.35 10.96
C LYS A 81 6.13 5.32 10.29
N ALA A 82 4.87 5.63 10.04
CA ALA A 82 3.96 4.71 9.38
C ALA A 82 4.38 4.44 7.91
N ILE A 83 4.76 5.49 7.18
CA ILE A 83 5.28 5.38 5.81
C ILE A 83 6.55 4.54 5.79
N LEU A 84 7.53 4.84 6.65
CA LEU A 84 8.80 4.12 6.68
C LEU A 84 8.63 2.63 7.05
N ASN A 85 7.68 2.32 7.93
CA ASN A 85 7.40 0.94 8.36
C ASN A 85 6.51 0.16 7.40
N SER A 86 5.71 0.83 6.57
CA SER A 86 4.89 0.18 5.53
C SER A 86 5.75 -0.54 4.50
N LYS A 87 5.20 -1.57 3.84
CA LYS A 87 5.88 -2.26 2.74
C LYS A 87 5.62 -1.57 1.40
N LEU A 88 4.41 -1.06 1.21
CA LEU A 88 4.00 -0.30 0.03
C LEU A 88 3.04 0.83 0.39
N GLY A 89 2.87 1.77 -0.54
CA GLY A 89 1.86 2.82 -0.48
C GLY A 89 0.69 2.56 -1.44
N VAL A 90 -0.49 3.00 -1.06
CA VAL A 90 -1.63 3.22 -1.96
C VAL A 90 -1.90 4.71 -2.00
N ALA A 91 -1.84 5.32 -3.19
CA ALA A 91 -2.13 6.74 -3.37
C ALA A 91 -3.52 6.90 -3.99
N VAL A 92 -4.49 7.36 -3.21
CA VAL A 92 -5.86 7.61 -3.68
C VAL A 92 -5.97 9.06 -4.16
N PHE A 93 -5.66 9.26 -5.44
CA PHE A 93 -5.82 10.53 -6.13
C PHE A 93 -7.30 10.88 -6.29
N SER A 94 -7.64 12.12 -5.94
CA SER A 94 -9.01 12.67 -5.92
C SER A 94 -8.98 14.14 -6.34
N PRO A 95 -10.13 14.78 -6.62
CA PRO A 95 -10.16 16.11 -7.25
C PRO A 95 -9.34 17.19 -6.53
N ARG A 96 -9.30 17.17 -5.19
CA ARG A 96 -8.55 18.16 -4.38
C ARG A 96 -7.28 17.58 -3.77
N TYR A 97 -6.80 16.44 -4.28
CA TYR A 97 -5.60 15.80 -3.75
C TYR A 97 -4.37 16.73 -3.84
N CYS A 98 -4.08 17.28 -5.02
CA CYS A 98 -2.92 18.13 -5.26
C CYS A 98 -3.01 19.52 -4.60
N GLU A 99 -4.14 19.85 -3.97
CA GLU A 99 -4.30 21.07 -3.18
C GLU A 99 -3.78 20.90 -1.74
N SER A 100 -3.47 19.66 -1.31
CA SER A 100 -2.99 19.37 0.04
C SER A 100 -1.47 19.25 0.04
N TYR A 101 -0.81 20.14 0.77
CA TYR A 101 0.61 19.99 1.10
C TYR A 101 0.89 18.62 1.73
N PHE A 102 0.07 18.20 2.69
CA PHE A 102 0.26 16.93 3.39
C PHE A 102 0.15 15.72 2.45
N CYS A 103 -0.83 15.70 1.54
CA CYS A 103 -0.97 14.58 0.62
C CYS A 103 0.24 14.48 -0.31
N LEU A 104 0.73 15.61 -0.85
CA LEU A 104 1.91 15.66 -1.71
C LEU A 104 3.21 15.31 -0.96
N HIS A 105 3.32 15.77 0.28
CA HIS A 105 4.47 15.46 1.15
C HIS A 105 4.55 13.98 1.50
N GLU A 106 3.41 13.37 1.87
CA GLU A 106 3.31 11.93 2.10
C GLU A 106 3.68 11.12 0.84
N LEU A 107 3.13 11.49 -0.33
CA LEU A 107 3.47 10.82 -1.59
C LEU A 107 4.96 10.90 -1.90
N ALA A 108 5.56 12.09 -1.76
CA ALA A 108 6.99 12.28 -1.94
C ALA A 108 7.80 11.40 -0.99
N LEU A 109 7.42 11.33 0.29
CA LEU A 109 8.13 10.50 1.26
C LEU A 109 8.04 9.01 0.95
N ILE A 110 6.88 8.52 0.47
CA ILE A 110 6.72 7.12 0.04
C ILE A 110 7.66 6.81 -1.13
N MET A 111 7.67 7.69 -2.14
CA MET A 111 8.51 7.54 -3.34
C MET A 111 10.00 7.63 -3.03
N GLU A 112 10.43 8.59 -2.20
CA GLU A 112 11.82 8.73 -1.74
C GLU A 112 12.29 7.52 -0.94
N SER A 113 11.37 6.90 -0.20
CA SER A 113 11.63 5.64 0.51
C SER A 113 11.72 4.42 -0.41
N LYS A 114 11.66 4.62 -1.75
CA LYS A 114 11.72 3.59 -2.79
C LYS A 114 10.68 2.48 -2.61
N LYS A 115 9.54 2.83 -2.01
CA LYS A 115 8.43 1.90 -1.81
C LYS A 115 7.59 1.86 -3.07
N ARG A 116 7.07 0.67 -3.39
CA ARG A 116 6.08 0.54 -4.47
C ARG A 116 4.83 1.36 -4.11
N VAL A 117 4.26 2.01 -5.11
CA VAL A 117 3.01 2.76 -4.98
C VAL A 117 1.98 2.20 -5.93
N ILE A 118 0.77 1.92 -5.41
CA ILE A 118 -0.39 1.56 -6.22
C ILE A 118 -1.27 2.81 -6.35
N PRO A 119 -1.31 3.46 -7.52
CA PRO A 119 -2.15 4.63 -7.71
C PRO A 119 -3.61 4.22 -7.96
N ILE A 120 -4.54 4.91 -7.29
CA ILE A 120 -5.97 4.81 -7.52
C ILE A 120 -6.48 6.20 -7.93
N PHE A 121 -6.98 6.32 -9.14
CA PHE A 121 -7.53 7.55 -9.70
C PHE A 121 -9.05 7.59 -9.48
N CYS A 122 -9.48 8.26 -8.40
CA CYS A 122 -10.87 8.39 -7.98
C CYS A 122 -11.47 9.69 -8.51
N ASP A 123 -12.41 9.60 -9.44
CA ASP A 123 -13.10 10.74 -10.06
C ASP A 123 -12.16 11.78 -10.71
N VAL A 124 -10.94 11.35 -11.06
CA VAL A 124 -9.91 12.17 -11.70
C VAL A 124 -9.17 11.38 -12.76
N LYS A 125 -8.72 12.06 -13.79
CA LYS A 125 -7.75 11.55 -14.77
C LYS A 125 -6.34 11.93 -14.34
N PRO A 126 -5.31 11.10 -14.64
CA PRO A 126 -3.92 11.45 -14.34
C PRO A 126 -3.50 12.82 -14.89
N SER A 127 -4.00 13.20 -16.08
CA SER A 127 -3.75 14.51 -16.72
C SER A 127 -4.26 15.71 -15.92
N GLN A 128 -5.24 15.52 -15.04
CA GLN A 128 -5.80 16.59 -14.21
C GLN A 128 -4.96 16.85 -12.95
N LEU A 129 -4.05 15.92 -12.61
CA LEU A 129 -3.18 16.03 -11.44
C LEU A 129 -1.94 16.86 -11.78
N ARG A 130 -1.78 17.98 -11.07
CA ARG A 130 -0.63 18.87 -11.20
C ARG A 130 -0.34 19.56 -9.87
N VAL A 131 0.94 19.59 -9.49
CA VAL A 131 1.42 20.44 -8.39
C VAL A 131 1.34 21.90 -8.84
N LYS A 132 0.60 22.71 -8.10
CA LYS A 132 0.51 24.15 -8.34
C LYS A 132 1.50 24.87 -7.44
N ASP A 133 2.26 25.79 -8.03
CA ASP A 133 3.06 26.74 -7.29
C ASP A 133 2.20 27.93 -6.91
N TYR A 134 1.97 28.10 -5.60
CA TYR A 134 1.25 29.24 -5.04
C TYR A 134 2.20 30.30 -4.45
N GLY A 135 3.52 30.15 -4.63
CA GLY A 135 4.54 31.04 -4.06
C GLY A 135 4.78 30.85 -2.55
N ILE A 136 4.11 29.89 -1.92
CA ILE A 136 4.19 29.61 -0.47
C ILE A 136 5.14 28.43 -0.20
N CYS A 137 5.28 27.52 -1.17
CA CYS A 137 6.04 26.30 -1.02
C CYS A 137 7.50 26.53 -1.47
N PRO A 138 8.52 26.17 -0.67
CA PRO A 138 9.91 26.28 -1.10
C PRO A 138 10.16 25.52 -2.42
N ALA A 139 11.01 26.08 -3.29
CA ALA A 139 11.30 25.49 -4.60
C ALA A 139 11.73 24.01 -4.53
N LYS A 140 12.50 23.65 -3.49
CA LYS A 140 12.91 22.26 -3.22
C LYS A 140 11.72 21.33 -2.96
N GLU A 141 10.73 21.79 -2.19
CA GLU A 141 9.52 21.01 -1.91
C GLU A 141 8.65 20.87 -3.15
N LEU A 142 8.50 21.95 -3.95
CA LEU A 142 7.79 21.89 -5.23
C LEU A 142 8.41 20.87 -6.17
N GLN A 143 9.75 20.80 -6.24
CA GLN A 143 10.45 19.82 -7.05
C GLN A 143 10.21 18.39 -6.56
N ARG A 144 10.32 18.15 -5.24
CA ARG A 144 10.00 16.84 -4.62
C ARG A 144 8.58 16.39 -4.97
N PHE A 145 7.60 17.28 -4.79
CA PHE A 145 6.19 16.97 -5.04
C PHE A 145 5.92 16.71 -6.51
N THR A 146 6.51 17.51 -7.40
CA THR A 146 6.32 17.36 -8.85
C THR A 146 6.89 16.02 -9.32
N TRP A 147 8.11 15.68 -8.89
CA TRP A 147 8.73 14.39 -9.21
C TRP A 147 7.87 13.22 -8.73
N ALA A 148 7.47 13.22 -7.45
CA ALA A 148 6.69 12.12 -6.88
C ALA A 148 5.33 11.96 -7.54
N LEU A 149 4.67 13.08 -7.90
CA LEU A 149 3.40 13.06 -8.59
C LEU A 149 3.53 12.52 -10.03
N GLU A 150 4.56 12.94 -10.78
CA GLU A 150 4.78 12.45 -12.15
C GLU A 150 5.11 10.94 -12.15
N GLU A 151 5.99 10.46 -11.26
CA GLU A 151 6.27 9.02 -11.12
C GLU A 151 5.00 8.22 -10.82
N ALA A 152 4.16 8.71 -9.90
CA ALA A 152 2.91 8.05 -9.56
C ALA A 152 1.89 8.06 -10.71
N LYS A 153 1.82 9.17 -11.48
CA LYS A 153 0.91 9.30 -12.62
C LYS A 153 1.20 8.30 -13.74
N TYR A 154 2.47 7.97 -13.96
CA TYR A 154 2.89 7.01 -14.99
C TYR A 154 3.10 5.59 -14.46
N THR A 155 2.73 5.33 -13.21
CA THR A 155 2.61 3.98 -12.68
C THR A 155 1.22 3.42 -13.02
N VAL A 156 1.16 2.16 -13.46
CA VAL A 156 -0.12 1.49 -13.76
C VAL A 156 -0.95 1.40 -12.47
N GLY A 157 -2.18 1.93 -12.53
CA GLY A 157 -3.09 2.02 -11.40
C GLY A 157 -4.49 1.54 -11.71
N LEU A 158 -5.38 1.80 -10.76
CA LEU A 158 -6.82 1.58 -10.90
C LEU A 158 -7.53 2.91 -11.14
N THR A 159 -8.61 2.88 -11.90
CA THR A 159 -9.51 4.03 -12.06
C THR A 159 -10.84 3.69 -11.41
N PHE A 160 -11.47 4.67 -10.79
CA PHE A 160 -12.76 4.47 -10.15
C PHE A 160 -13.62 5.73 -10.26
N ASP A 161 -14.85 5.54 -10.73
CA ASP A 161 -15.91 6.55 -10.77
C ASP A 161 -16.87 6.25 -9.62
N THR A 162 -16.91 7.11 -8.61
CA THR A 162 -17.72 6.88 -7.41
C THR A 162 -19.22 6.96 -7.67
N SER A 163 -19.63 7.61 -8.77
CA SER A 163 -21.04 7.80 -9.15
C SER A 163 -21.61 6.64 -9.96
N ARG A 164 -20.75 5.89 -10.66
CA ARG A 164 -21.18 4.84 -11.62
C ARG A 164 -20.50 3.49 -11.43
N GLY A 165 -19.42 3.42 -10.65
CA GLY A 165 -18.59 2.24 -10.50
C GLY A 165 -19.22 1.15 -9.63
N ASP A 166 -18.87 -0.10 -9.92
CA ASP A 166 -19.13 -1.23 -9.03
C ASP A 166 -18.14 -1.20 -7.87
N TRP A 167 -18.66 -0.83 -6.68
CA TRP A 167 -17.88 -0.75 -5.45
C TRP A 167 -17.30 -2.10 -5.03
N SER A 168 -18.03 -3.19 -5.24
CA SER A 168 -17.58 -4.51 -4.85
C SER A 168 -16.44 -4.97 -5.75
N GLU A 169 -16.57 -4.76 -7.05
CA GLU A 169 -15.50 -5.02 -8.01
C GLU A 169 -14.27 -4.16 -7.75
N PHE A 170 -14.45 -2.86 -7.53
CA PHE A 170 -13.36 -1.96 -7.21
C PHE A 170 -12.60 -2.41 -5.95
N LEU A 171 -13.30 -2.70 -4.85
CA LEU A 171 -12.66 -3.12 -3.60
C LEU A 171 -11.89 -4.43 -3.78
N ARG A 172 -12.46 -5.42 -4.48
CA ARG A 172 -11.76 -6.67 -4.81
C ARG A 172 -10.48 -6.39 -5.60
N ASN A 173 -10.57 -5.64 -6.70
CA ASN A 173 -9.44 -5.36 -7.57
C ASN A 173 -8.34 -4.57 -6.83
N ALA A 174 -8.72 -3.58 -6.02
CA ALA A 174 -7.77 -2.79 -5.22
C ALA A 174 -7.07 -3.66 -4.18
N SER A 175 -7.81 -4.51 -3.47
CA SER A 175 -7.24 -5.39 -2.46
C SER A 175 -6.38 -6.51 -3.06
N ASP A 176 -6.76 -7.06 -4.20
CA ASP A 176 -5.95 -8.03 -4.94
C ASP A 176 -4.63 -7.42 -5.43
N ALA A 177 -4.68 -6.18 -5.95
CA ALA A 177 -3.48 -5.45 -6.36
C ALA A 177 -2.53 -5.24 -5.17
N VAL A 178 -3.06 -4.88 -4.00
CA VAL A 178 -2.28 -4.75 -2.76
C VAL A 178 -1.65 -6.08 -2.37
N MET A 179 -2.45 -7.16 -2.29
CA MET A 179 -1.96 -8.48 -1.90
C MET A 179 -0.86 -8.99 -2.83
N LYS A 180 -1.06 -8.88 -4.14
CA LYS A 180 -0.07 -9.29 -5.13
C LYS A 180 1.25 -8.54 -4.97
N ASN A 181 1.20 -7.22 -4.82
CA ASN A 181 2.40 -6.42 -4.62
C ASN A 181 3.10 -6.71 -3.29
N LEU A 182 2.35 -7.00 -2.22
CA LEU A 182 2.94 -7.41 -0.94
C LEU A 182 3.72 -8.72 -1.07
N LEU A 183 3.18 -9.71 -1.79
CA LEU A 183 3.86 -10.99 -2.04
C LEU A 183 5.14 -10.80 -2.87
N GLU A 184 5.11 -9.94 -3.87
CA GLU A 184 6.30 -9.63 -4.69
C GLU A 184 7.38 -8.91 -3.87
N VAL A 185 7.01 -7.92 -3.04
CA VAL A 185 7.95 -7.25 -2.13
C VAL A 185 8.58 -8.23 -1.14
N ASP A 186 7.78 -9.14 -0.56
CA ASP A 186 8.31 -10.15 0.35
C ASP A 186 9.22 -11.16 -0.37
N GLY A 187 8.93 -11.51 -1.63
CA GLY A 187 9.78 -12.33 -2.48
C GLY A 187 11.13 -11.69 -2.79
N ASP A 188 11.13 -10.42 -3.22
CA ASP A 188 12.33 -9.62 -3.51
C ASP A 188 13.26 -9.54 -2.28
N VAL A 189 12.69 -9.37 -1.09
CA VAL A 189 13.44 -9.33 0.18
C VAL A 189 14.09 -10.68 0.47
N MET A 190 13.36 -11.79 0.28
CA MET A 190 13.90 -13.13 0.52
C MET A 190 15.02 -13.47 -0.45
N GLU A 191 14.89 -13.09 -1.73
CA GLU A 191 15.96 -13.28 -2.72
C GLU A 191 17.21 -12.44 -2.40
N THR A 192 17.02 -11.21 -1.90
CA THR A 192 18.12 -10.33 -1.47
C THR A 192 18.87 -10.90 -0.26
N ILE A 193 18.18 -11.56 0.67
CA ILE A 193 18.81 -12.18 1.86
C ILE A 193 19.57 -13.47 1.51
N LEU A 194 19.21 -14.14 0.41
CA LEU A 194 19.81 -15.42 0.00
C LEU A 194 20.99 -15.28 -0.98
N LYS A 195 21.28 -14.07 -1.46
CA LYS A 195 22.47 -13.74 -2.28
C LYS A 195 23.58 -13.20 -1.39
#